data_AF-A0AA48KR75-F1
#
_entry.id   AF-A0AA48KR75-F1
#
_cell.length_a   1.000
_cell.length_b   1.000
_cell.length_c   1.000
_cell.angle_alpha   90.00
_cell.angle_beta   90.00
_cell.angle_gamma   90.00
#
_symmetry.space_group_name_H-M   'P 1'
#
loop_
_entity.id
_entity.type
_entity.pdbx_description
1 polymer ?
#
loop_
_entity_poly.entity_id
_entity_poly.type
_entity_poly.pdbx_seq_one_letter_code
_entity_poly.pdbx_strand_id
1 'polypeptide(L)'
;MTRSGSKFKAKNPRNQYQQMYLEFKKKQLGYSTIAIIGQSCLGSGAAMILLMGETTMQLKMIILFFVTIFCMAFNGAVLAQLKAKATFNLLILSVVFSTLVILAHLF
;
A
#
# COMPACT_ATOMS: atom_id res chain seq x y z
N MET A 1 38.25 26.31 -8.56
CA MET A 1 36.97 25.79 -9.09
C MET A 1 36.74 24.42 -8.47
N THR A 2 35.70 24.30 -7.67
CA THR A 2 35.55 23.33 -6.57
C THR A 2 35.16 21.93 -7.05
N ARG A 3 36.10 20.99 -6.95
CA ARG A 3 35.82 19.56 -6.71
C ARG A 3 35.26 19.44 -5.28
N SER A 4 34.01 19.02 -5.13
CA SER A 4 33.51 18.58 -3.81
C SER A 4 32.67 17.33 -3.99
N GLY A 5 33.18 16.25 -3.42
CA GLY A 5 32.74 14.89 -3.65
C GLY A 5 31.35 14.61 -3.07
N SER A 6 30.59 13.86 -3.83
CA SER A 6 29.38 13.16 -3.40
C SER A 6 29.73 12.17 -2.29
N LYS A 7 29.58 12.62 -1.04
CA LYS A 7 29.63 11.77 0.15
C LYS A 7 28.40 10.85 0.13
N PHE A 8 28.57 9.66 -0.42
CA PHE A 8 27.62 8.55 -0.32
C PHE A 8 27.55 8.11 1.15
N LYS A 9 26.65 8.74 1.92
CA LYS A 9 26.49 8.46 3.35
C LYS A 9 25.77 7.12 3.50
N ALA A 10 26.45 6.15 4.11
CA ALA A 10 25.95 4.81 4.40
C ALA A 10 24.52 4.86 4.96
N LYS A 11 23.57 4.30 4.21
CA LYS A 11 22.14 4.36 4.48
C LYS A 11 21.77 3.28 5.49
N ASN A 12 21.66 3.66 6.76
CA ASN A 12 21.09 2.84 7.83
C ASN A 12 19.60 2.52 7.50
N PRO A 13 19.16 1.24 7.49
CA PRO A 13 17.80 0.87 7.08
C PRO A 13 16.70 1.46 7.98
N ARG A 14 17.00 1.78 9.24
CA ARG A 14 16.06 2.44 10.16
C ARG A 14 15.67 3.87 9.73
N ASN A 15 16.39 4.47 8.79
CA ASN A 15 16.15 5.84 8.32
C ASN A 15 15.18 5.91 7.13
N GLN A 16 14.90 4.80 6.43
CA GLN A 16 14.07 4.81 5.22
C GLN A 16 12.58 5.02 5.54
N TYR A 17 12.05 4.29 6.53
CA TYR A 17 10.68 4.47 7.00
C TYR A 17 10.44 5.90 7.52
N GLN A 18 11.38 6.43 8.30
CA GLN A 18 11.31 7.78 8.85
C GLN A 18 11.38 8.87 7.77
N GLN A 19 12.26 8.72 6.77
CA GLN A 19 12.33 9.65 5.64
C GLN A 19 11.06 9.61 4.79
N MET A 20 10.57 8.42 4.42
CA MET A 20 9.32 8.27 3.67
C MET A 20 8.14 8.86 4.46
N TYR A 21 8.08 8.63 5.77
CA TYR A 21 7.06 9.21 6.64
C TYR A 21 7.14 10.75 6.71
N LEU A 22 8.34 11.33 6.79
CA LEU A 22 8.53 12.79 6.81
C LEU A 22 8.16 13.45 5.47
N GLU A 23 8.53 12.81 4.35
CA GLU A 23 8.14 13.22 2.99
C GLU A 23 6.61 13.13 2.81
N PHE A 24 6.01 12.01 3.22
CA PHE A 24 4.57 11.80 3.17
C PHE A 24 3.85 12.81 4.08
N LYS A 25 4.36 13.12 5.27
CA LYS A 25 3.79 14.16 6.14
C LYS A 25 3.91 15.56 5.54
N LYS A 26 5.02 15.89 4.85
CA LYS A 26 5.22 17.20 4.20
C LYS A 26 4.29 17.42 3.00
N LYS A 27 3.95 16.36 2.27
CA LYS A 27 3.08 16.41 1.07
C LYS A 27 1.98 15.36 1.15
N GLN A 28 1.26 15.34 2.27
CA GLN A 28 0.31 14.28 2.61
C GLN A 28 -0.76 14.08 1.55
N LEU A 29 -1.32 15.15 1.01
CA LEU A 29 -2.32 15.06 -0.05
C LEU A 29 -1.76 14.47 -1.34
N GLY A 30 -0.63 14.98 -1.84
CA GLY A 30 -0.05 14.55 -3.11
C GLY A 30 0.44 13.10 -3.10
N TYR A 31 1.19 12.70 -2.06
CA TYR A 31 1.66 11.33 -1.95
C TYR A 31 0.52 10.34 -1.67
N SER A 32 -0.51 10.75 -0.94
CA SER A 32 -1.64 9.88 -0.65
C SER A 32 -2.48 9.61 -1.90
N THR A 33 -2.62 10.59 -2.80
CA THR A 33 -3.27 10.35 -4.11
C THR A 33 -2.51 9.33 -4.96
N ILE A 34 -1.18 9.43 -5.03
CA ILE A 34 -0.35 8.46 -5.77
C ILE A 34 -0.49 7.06 -5.16
N ALA A 35 -0.52 6.99 -3.82
CA ALA A 35 -0.70 5.75 -3.09
C ALA A 35 -2.09 5.12 -3.31
N ILE A 36 -3.16 5.93 -3.40
CA ILE A 36 -4.51 5.47 -3.76
C ILE A 36 -4.52 4.84 -5.15
N ILE A 37 -3.90 5.49 -6.13
CA ILE A 37 -3.86 4.97 -7.50
C ILE A 37 -3.14 3.62 -7.53
N GLY A 38 -1.94 3.54 -6.94
CA GLY A 38 -1.18 2.29 -6.89
C GLY A 38 -1.91 1.16 -6.14
N GLN A 39 -2.54 1.49 -5.00
CA GLN A 39 -3.29 0.51 -4.21
C GLN A 39 -4.54 0.02 -4.94
N SER A 40 -5.26 0.92 -5.62
CA SER A 40 -6.46 0.56 -6.39
C SER A 40 -6.13 -0.39 -7.54
N CYS A 41 -5.02 -0.17 -8.25
CA CYS A 41 -4.54 -1.06 -9.31
C CYS A 41 -4.12 -2.45 -8.77
N LEU A 42 -3.42 -2.48 -7.64
CA LEU A 42 -3.06 -3.75 -6.99
C LEU A 42 -4.29 -4.51 -6.48
N GLY A 43 -5.25 -3.80 -5.88
CA GLY A 43 -6.49 -4.37 -5.38
C GLY A 43 -7.37 -4.96 -6.48
N SER A 44 -7.50 -4.26 -7.62
CA SER A 44 -8.25 -4.78 -8.77
C SER A 44 -7.58 -6.00 -9.39
N GLY A 45 -6.25 -6.00 -9.52
CA GLY A 45 -5.48 -7.17 -9.96
C GLY A 45 -5.67 -8.38 -9.04
N ALA A 46 -5.59 -8.16 -7.73
CA ALA A 46 -5.83 -9.21 -6.73
C ALA A 46 -7.26 -9.77 -6.81
N ALA A 47 -8.27 -8.90 -6.95
CA ALA A 47 -9.66 -9.31 -7.09
C ALA A 47 -9.90 -10.13 -8.37
N MET A 48 -9.29 -9.72 -9.49
CA MET A 48 -9.39 -10.45 -10.76
C MET A 48 -8.81 -11.86 -10.64
N ILE A 49 -7.59 -11.99 -10.11
CA ILE A 49 -6.91 -13.28 -9.92
C ILE A 49 -7.76 -14.18 -9.01
N LEU A 50 -8.24 -13.66 -7.88
CA LEU A 50 -9.10 -14.37 -6.95
C LEU A 50 -10.38 -14.90 -7.62
N LEU A 51 -11.03 -14.09 -8.47
CA LEU A 51 -12.24 -14.49 -9.19
C LEU A 51 -11.98 -15.58 -10.22
N MET A 52 -10.85 -15.51 -10.93
CA MET A 52 -10.44 -16.49 -11.94
C MET A 52 -9.98 -17.85 -11.38
N GLY A 53 -9.79 -17.97 -10.07
CA GLY A 53 -9.36 -19.24 -9.47
C GLY A 53 -10.36 -20.39 -9.55
N GLU A 54 -9.96 -21.57 -9.15
CA GLU A 54 -10.86 -22.72 -8.97
C GLU A 54 -11.42 -22.82 -7.54
N THR A 55 -11.12 -21.85 -6.66
CA THR A 55 -11.56 -21.86 -5.24
C THR A 55 -13.09 -21.84 -5.12
N THR A 56 -13.62 -22.42 -4.05
CA THR A 56 -15.07 -22.43 -3.79
C THR A 56 -15.64 -21.01 -3.77
N MET A 57 -16.80 -20.83 -4.42
CA MET A 57 -17.43 -19.51 -4.61
C MET A 57 -17.64 -18.75 -3.29
N GLN A 58 -17.99 -19.47 -2.23
CA GLN A 58 -18.20 -18.91 -0.89
C GLN A 58 -16.91 -18.30 -0.32
N LEU A 59 -15.78 -19.02 -0.41
CA LEU A 59 -14.49 -18.55 0.05
C LEU A 59 -14.01 -17.33 -0.75
N LYS A 60 -14.16 -17.37 -2.09
CA LYS A 60 -13.81 -16.24 -2.95
C LYS A 60 -14.51 -14.96 -2.52
N MET A 61 -15.82 -15.01 -2.31
CA MET A 61 -16.62 -13.84 -1.96
C MET A 61 -16.22 -13.25 -0.60
N ILE A 62 -15.91 -14.10 0.38
CA ILE A 62 -15.44 -13.65 1.71
C ILE A 62 -14.07 -12.97 1.59
N ILE A 63 -13.12 -13.58 0.89
CA ILE A 63 -11.78 -13.01 0.71
C ILE A 63 -11.86 -11.68 -0.05
N LEU A 64 -12.67 -11.63 -1.12
CA LEU A 64 -12.91 -10.42 -1.91
C LEU A 64 -13.48 -9.33 -1.01
N PHE A 65 -14.48 -9.62 -0.18
CA PHE A 65 -15.05 -8.66 0.77
C PHE A 65 -14.00 -8.04 1.68
N PHE A 66 -13.09 -8.84 2.24
CA PHE A 66 -11.99 -8.32 3.05
C PHE A 66 -11.04 -7.44 2.22
N VAL A 67 -10.64 -7.87 1.02
CA VAL A 67 -9.79 -7.07 0.11
C VAL A 67 -10.43 -5.71 -0.14
N THR A 68 -11.72 -5.66 -0.47
CA THR A 68 -12.43 -4.42 -0.78
C THR A 68 -12.57 -3.51 0.43
N ILE A 69 -12.86 -4.07 1.62
CA ILE A 69 -12.91 -3.29 2.86
C ILE A 69 -11.56 -2.65 3.16
N PHE A 70 -10.45 -3.39 3.06
CA PHE A 70 -9.13 -2.81 3.32
C PHE A 70 -8.77 -1.73 2.30
N CYS A 71 -9.10 -1.94 1.02
CA CYS A 71 -8.94 -0.94 -0.03
C CYS A 71 -9.74 0.34 0.26
N MET A 72 -11.04 0.21 0.59
CA MET A 72 -11.89 1.36 0.87
C MET A 72 -11.58 2.02 2.22
N ALA A 73 -11.11 1.27 3.22
CA ALA A 73 -10.66 1.83 4.48
C ALA A 73 -9.44 2.73 4.29
N PHE A 74 -8.50 2.36 3.42
CA PHE A 74 -7.40 3.22 3.05
C PHE A 74 -7.92 4.51 2.38
N ASN A 75 -8.74 4.39 1.33
CA ASN A 75 -9.32 5.55 0.64
C ASN A 75 -10.09 6.48 1.60
N GLY A 76 -10.89 5.91 2.51
CA GLY A 76 -11.61 6.64 3.54
C GLY A 76 -10.69 7.34 4.54
N ALA A 77 -9.60 6.69 4.97
CA ALA A 77 -8.61 7.31 5.86
C ALA A 77 -7.86 8.48 5.20
N VAL A 78 -7.66 8.44 3.88
CA VAL A 78 -7.10 9.57 3.13
C VAL A 78 -8.08 10.74 3.09
N LEU A 79 -9.35 10.48 2.74
CA LEU A 79 -10.39 11.50 2.66
C LEU A 79 -10.68 12.15 4.03
N ALA A 80 -10.66 11.35 5.10
CA ALA A 80 -10.82 11.82 6.47
C ALA A 80 -9.59 12.57 7.04
N GLN A 81 -8.55 12.82 6.22
CA GLN A 81 -7.33 13.52 6.63
C GLN A 81 -6.70 12.91 7.90
N LEU A 82 -6.79 11.58 8.08
CA LEU A 82 -6.23 10.93 9.25
C LEU A 82 -4.73 11.20 9.33
N LYS A 83 -4.16 11.09 10.54
CA LYS A 83 -2.71 11.25 10.74
C LYS A 83 -1.97 10.36 9.74
N ALA A 84 -0.97 10.92 9.05
CA ALA A 84 -0.17 10.21 8.05
C ALA A 84 0.35 8.83 8.51
N LYS A 85 0.58 8.63 9.83
CA LYS A 85 0.95 7.33 10.41
C LYS A 85 -0.13 6.26 10.22
N ALA A 86 -1.39 6.61 10.47
CA ALA A 86 -2.51 5.68 10.35
C ALA A 86 -2.77 5.33 8.88
N THR A 87 -2.79 6.35 8.00
CA THR A 87 -2.96 6.18 6.56
C THR A 87 -1.86 5.30 5.96
N PHE A 88 -0.61 5.49 6.36
CA PHE A 88 0.52 4.68 5.89
C PHE A 88 0.46 3.23 6.38
N ASN A 89 0.09 3.02 7.65
CA ASN A 89 -0.12 1.67 8.17
C ASN A 89 -1.26 0.93 7.45
N LEU A 90 -2.35 1.64 7.14
CA LEU A 90 -3.48 1.10 6.37
C LEU A 90 -3.08 0.74 4.94
N LEU A 91 -2.27 1.59 4.27
CA LEU A 91 -1.72 1.29 2.96
C LEU A 91 -0.92 -0.01 2.97
N ILE A 92 0.03 -0.12 3.91
CA ILE A 92 0.88 -1.30 4.05
C ILE A 92 0.03 -2.53 4.32
N LEU A 93 -0.95 -2.44 5.22
CA LEU A 93 -1.85 -3.54 5.54
C LEU A 93 -2.64 -3.98 4.30
N SER A 94 -3.20 -3.04 3.55
CA SER A 94 -3.93 -3.30 2.31
C SER A 94 -3.06 -3.99 1.27
N VAL A 95 -1.85 -3.47 1.02
CA VAL A 95 -0.93 -4.02 0.02
C VAL A 95 -0.48 -5.42 0.42
N VAL A 96 -0.05 -5.60 1.68
CA VAL A 96 0.37 -6.91 2.20
C VAL A 96 -0.77 -7.91 2.11
N PHE A 97 -1.99 -7.51 2.47
CA PHE A 97 -3.16 -8.39 2.38
C PHE A 97 -3.47 -8.77 0.92
N SER A 98 -3.51 -7.81 0.00
CA SER A 98 -3.70 -8.10 -1.43
C SER A 98 -2.60 -9.00 -2.00
N THR A 99 -1.34 -8.79 -1.61
CA THR A 99 -0.22 -9.65 -2.02
C THR A 99 -0.35 -11.06 -1.44
N LEU A 100 -0.75 -11.20 -0.18
CA LEU A 100 -1.00 -12.51 0.44
C LEU A 100 -2.13 -13.27 -0.26
N VAL A 101 -3.20 -12.58 -0.64
CA VAL A 101 -4.32 -13.17 -1.40
C VAL A 101 -3.84 -13.67 -2.76
N ILE A 102 -3.01 -12.90 -3.47
CA ILE A 102 -2.41 -13.34 -4.73
C ILE A 102 -1.50 -14.55 -4.52
N LEU A 103 -0.66 -14.53 -3.49
CA LEU A 103 0.26 -15.64 -3.19
C LEU A 103 -0.49 -16.93 -2.81
N ALA A 104 -1.52 -16.83 -1.97
CA ALA A 104 -2.35 -17.96 -1.57
C ALA A 104 -3.20 -18.52 -2.71
N HIS A 105 -3.34 -17.78 -3.80
CA HIS A 105 -4.02 -18.23 -5.02
C HIS A 105 -3.04 -18.86 -6.02
N LEU A 106 -1.80 -18.36 -6.06
CA LEU A 106 -0.74 -18.85 -6.94
C LEU A 106 -0.07 -20.15 -6.43
N PHE A 107 -0.09 -20.38 -5.12
CA PHE A 107 0.48 -21.57 -4.45
C PHE A 107 -0.62 -22.54 -4.01
#